data_AF-A0A831TMP0-F1
#
_entry.id   AF-A0A831TMP0-F1
#
_cell.length_a   1.000
_cell.length_b   1.000
_cell.length_c   1.000
_cell.angle_alpha   90.00
_cell.angle_beta   90.00
_cell.angle_gamma   90.00
#
_symmetry.space_group_name_H-M   'P 1'
#
loop_
_entity.id
_entity.type
_entity.pdbx_description
1 polymer ?
#
loop_
_entity_poly.entity_id
_entity_poly.type
_entity_poly.pdbx_seq_one_letter_code
_entity_poly.pdbx_strand_id
1 'polypeptide(L)'
;TAAGLAGLLAAAPQLVPALAEATFLRAWAGLRPATPDRWPVIGPCPTVEGLIVAAGHFRNGVLLSPLTGEVVAQIVLEGKVPEWLVPFSPARFAGASPGR
;
A
#
# COMPACT_ATOMS: atom_id res chain seq x y z
N THR A 1 -2.28 -8.85 18.63
CA THR A 1 -2.83 -9.13 19.97
C THR A 1 -2.70 -10.62 20.25
N ALA A 2 -2.84 -11.06 21.51
CA ALA A 2 -2.84 -12.48 21.84
C ALA A 2 -3.93 -13.25 21.06
N ALA A 3 -5.13 -12.67 20.96
CA ALA A 3 -6.23 -13.24 20.16
C ALA A 3 -5.87 -13.38 18.67
N GLY A 4 -5.20 -12.39 18.07
CA GLY A 4 -4.77 -12.47 16.66
C GLY A 4 -3.73 -13.56 16.41
N LEU A 5 -2.79 -13.75 17.33
CA LEU A 5 -1.82 -14.85 17.23
C LEU A 5 -2.50 -16.21 17.38
N ALA A 6 -3.36 -16.37 18.39
CA ALA A 6 -4.12 -17.60 18.60
C ALA A 6 -4.97 -17.97 17.36
N GLY A 7 -5.61 -16.98 16.74
CA GLY A 7 -6.38 -17.19 15.51
C GLY A 7 -5.54 -17.69 14.34
N LEU A 8 -4.35 -17.11 14.12
CA LEU A 8 -3.43 -17.56 13.07
C LEU A 8 -2.89 -18.98 13.33
N LEU A 9 -2.52 -19.28 14.58
CA LEU A 9 -2.01 -20.60 14.98
C LEU A 9 -3.09 -21.68 14.88
N ALA A 10 -4.36 -21.34 15.14
CA ALA A 10 -5.47 -22.27 14.97
C ALA A 10 -5.83 -22.50 13.49
N ALA A 11 -5.67 -21.50 12.62
CA ALA A 11 -6.03 -21.58 11.21
C ALA A 11 -4.97 -22.28 10.34
N ALA A 12 -3.68 -22.08 10.62
CA ALA A 12 -2.61 -22.59 9.75
C ALA A 12 -2.62 -24.12 9.56
N PRO A 13 -2.80 -24.95 10.61
CA PRO A 13 -2.85 -26.41 10.46
C PRO A 13 -4.06 -26.92 9.67
N GLN A 14 -5.14 -26.14 9.59
CA GLN A 14 -6.32 -26.49 8.78
C GLN A 14 -6.01 -26.43 7.27
N LEU A 15 -5.05 -25.58 6.87
CA LEU A 15 -4.58 -25.46 5.49
C LEU A 15 -3.38 -26.37 5.21
N VAL A 16 -2.46 -26.49 6.16
CA VAL A 16 -1.24 -27.29 6.05
C VAL A 16 -1.04 -28.07 7.35
N PRO A 17 -1.50 -29.34 7.44
CA PRO A 17 -1.49 -30.10 8.69
C PRO A 17 -0.12 -30.23 9.37
N ALA A 18 0.97 -30.27 8.60
CA ALA A 18 2.33 -30.34 9.14
C ALA A 18 2.72 -29.12 10.01
N LEU A 19 2.00 -28.00 9.92
CA LEU A 19 2.24 -26.82 10.75
C LEU A 19 1.76 -26.98 12.20
N ALA A 20 1.01 -28.03 12.55
CA ALA A 20 0.58 -28.29 13.92
C ALA A 20 1.75 -28.49 14.90
N GLU A 21 2.83 -29.14 14.42
CA GLU A 21 4.02 -29.45 15.21
C GLU A 21 5.18 -28.49 14.91
N ALA A 22 4.96 -27.44 14.12
CA ALA A 22 6.01 -26.50 13.74
C ALA A 22 6.38 -25.55 14.89
N THR A 23 7.67 -25.28 15.04
CA THR A 23 8.17 -24.34 16.05
C THR A 23 7.80 -22.90 15.69
N PHE A 24 7.07 -22.23 16.58
CA PHE A 24 6.83 -20.79 16.46
C PHE A 24 8.11 -20.00 16.74
N LEU A 25 8.54 -19.17 15.79
CA LEU A 25 9.77 -18.38 15.91
C LEU A 25 9.54 -16.97 16.47
N ARG A 26 8.60 -16.22 15.87
CA ARG A 26 8.31 -14.83 16.24
C ARG A 26 7.00 -14.34 15.64
N ALA A 27 6.44 -13.28 16.23
CA ALA A 27 5.37 -12.49 15.65
C ALA A 27 5.76 -11.00 15.61
N TRP A 28 5.26 -10.30 14.60
CA TRP A 28 5.37 -8.84 14.50
C TRP A 28 4.11 -8.27 13.85
N ALA A 29 3.95 -6.96 13.94
CA ALA A 29 2.87 -6.23 13.28
C ALA A 29 3.47 -5.13 12.40
N GLY A 30 2.77 -4.79 11.33
CA GLY A 30 3.10 -3.68 10.46
C GLY A 30 1.83 -2.94 10.05
N LEU A 31 1.93 -1.62 9.99
CA LEU A 31 0.84 -0.76 9.52
C LEU A 31 0.84 -0.76 7.99
N ARG A 32 -0.32 -1.05 7.39
CA ARG A 32 -0.48 -0.99 5.93
C ARG A 32 -1.06 0.37 5.55
N PRO A 33 -0.43 1.11 4.61
CA PRO A 33 -0.94 2.41 4.18
C PRO A 33 -2.10 2.17 3.20
N ALA A 34 -3.32 2.02 3.71
CA ALA A 34 -4.53 1.92 2.89
C ALA A 34 -5.14 3.30 2.69
N THR A 35 -5.61 3.56 1.48
CA THR A 35 -6.47 4.70 1.17
C THR A 35 -7.94 4.28 1.32
N PRO A 36 -8.90 5.23 1.39
CA PRO A 36 -10.33 4.91 1.47
C PRO A 36 -10.83 4.01 0.33
N ASP A 37 -10.29 4.20 -0.88
CA ASP A 37 -10.62 3.43 -2.08
C ASP A 37 -9.71 2.21 -2.31
N ARG A 38 -8.69 2.00 -1.45
CA ARG A 38 -7.69 0.92 -1.53
C ARG A 38 -6.79 0.93 -2.77
N TRP A 39 -6.80 2.01 -3.56
CA TRP A 39 -5.89 2.23 -4.68
C TRP A 39 -4.70 3.09 -4.26
N PRO A 40 -3.50 2.90 -4.86
CA PRO A 40 -2.36 3.75 -4.55
C PRO A 40 -2.63 5.23 -4.93
N VAL A 41 -1.91 6.14 -4.28
CA VAL A 41 -1.87 7.56 -4.59
C VAL A 41 -0.51 7.86 -5.18
N ILE A 42 -0.47 8.12 -6.49
CA ILE A 42 0.75 8.33 -7.26
C ILE A 42 0.57 9.55 -8.16
N GLY A 43 1.47 10.52 -8.05
CA GLY A 43 1.52 11.68 -8.93
C GLY A 43 1.77 13.00 -8.22
N PRO A 44 1.74 14.13 -8.96
CA PRO A 44 1.96 15.46 -8.41
C PRO A 44 0.91 15.85 -7.36
N CYS A 45 1.34 16.52 -6.29
CA CYS A 45 0.45 17.11 -5.31
C CYS A 45 -0.29 18.30 -5.94
N PRO A 46 -1.63 18.36 -5.86
CA PRO A 46 -2.40 19.44 -6.47
C PRO A 46 -2.21 20.80 -5.78
N THR A 47 -1.69 20.83 -4.54
CA THR A 47 -1.60 22.05 -3.72
C THR A 47 -0.18 22.49 -3.41
N VAL A 48 0.84 21.68 -3.72
CA VAL A 48 2.24 21.98 -3.43
C VAL A 48 3.07 21.70 -4.67
N GLU A 49 3.63 22.76 -5.26
CA GLU A 49 4.48 22.67 -6.44
C GLU A 49 5.73 21.84 -6.15
N GLY A 50 6.11 20.97 -7.09
CA GLY A 50 7.29 20.10 -6.97
C GLY A 50 7.13 18.91 -6.02
N LEU A 51 6.04 18.81 -5.25
CA LEU A 51 5.78 17.66 -4.38
C LEU A 51 5.14 16.51 -5.18
N ILE A 52 5.71 15.31 -5.09
CA ILE A 52 5.17 14.08 -5.67
C ILE A 52 4.79 13.12 -4.55
N VAL A 53 3.60 12.51 -4.67
CA VAL A 53 3.12 11.49 -3.74
C VAL A 53 3.27 10.12 -4.40
N ALA A 54 3.73 9.13 -3.64
CA ALA A 54 3.79 7.72 -4.03
C ALA A 54 3.53 6.85 -2.78
N ALA A 55 2.25 6.72 -2.40
CA ALA A 55 1.83 6.05 -1.17
C ALA A 55 0.53 5.25 -1.38
N GLY A 56 0.02 4.60 -0.33
CA GLY A 56 -1.33 4.02 -0.37
C GLY A 56 -1.42 2.61 -0.99
N HIS A 57 -0.30 1.95 -1.28
CA HIS A 57 -0.29 0.63 -1.95
C HIS A 57 -0.85 -0.54 -1.13
N PHE A 58 -1.26 -0.30 0.12
CA PHE A 58 -1.88 -1.27 1.01
C PHE A 58 -1.15 -2.62 1.11
N ARG A 59 -1.63 -3.65 0.39
CA ARG A 59 -1.08 -5.02 0.39
C ARG A 59 -0.14 -5.30 -0.78
N ASN A 60 -0.08 -4.41 -1.76
CA ASN A 60 0.64 -4.59 -3.02
C ASN A 60 1.88 -3.71 -3.14
N GLY A 61 2.33 -3.06 -2.06
CA GLY A 61 3.48 -2.15 -2.09
C GLY A 61 4.79 -2.80 -2.54
N VAL A 62 5.07 -4.03 -2.09
CA VAL A 62 6.26 -4.78 -2.54
C VAL A 62 6.15 -5.16 -4.01
N LEU A 63 4.97 -5.62 -4.44
CA LEU A 63 4.72 -6.02 -5.84
C LEU A 63 4.84 -4.83 -6.81
N LEU A 64 4.32 -3.67 -6.43
CA LEU A 64 4.20 -2.50 -7.29
C LEU A 64 5.39 -1.54 -7.18
N SER A 65 6.37 -1.82 -6.31
CA SER A 65 7.49 -0.91 -6.09
C SER A 65 8.33 -0.64 -7.35
N PRO A 66 8.61 -1.61 -8.25
CA PRO A 66 9.43 -1.34 -9.43
C PRO A 66 8.73 -0.36 -10.39
N LEU A 67 7.46 -0.65 -10.73
CA LEU A 67 6.66 0.20 -11.61
C LEU A 67 6.42 1.59 -11.00
N THR A 68 6.16 1.65 -9.69
CA THR A 68 5.99 2.94 -8.99
C THR A 68 7.28 3.76 -9.07
N GLY A 69 8.45 3.14 -8.87
CA GLY A 69 9.74 3.81 -8.97
C GLY A 69 9.99 4.35 -10.38
N GLU A 70 9.73 3.56 -11.42
CA GLU A 70 9.89 3.96 -12.82
C GLU A 70 9.01 5.16 -13.18
N VAL A 71 7.72 5.11 -12.82
CA VAL A 71 6.79 6.21 -13.11
C VAL A 71 7.14 7.46 -12.32
N VAL A 72 7.51 7.33 -11.04
CA VAL A 72 7.94 8.49 -10.23
C VAL A 72 9.20 9.11 -10.82
N ALA A 73 10.18 8.31 -11.26
CA ALA A 73 11.38 8.82 -11.91
C ALA A 73 11.04 9.57 -13.21
N GLN A 74 10.13 9.05 -14.03
CA GLN A 74 9.68 9.71 -15.25
C GLN A 74 9.00 11.07 -14.95
N ILE A 75 8.16 11.14 -13.92
CA ILE A 75 7.52 12.39 -13.49
C ILE A 75 8.58 13.39 -13.02
N VAL A 76 9.55 12.96 -12.22
CA VAL A 76 10.61 13.83 -11.68
C VAL A 76 11.52 14.37 -12.78
N LEU A 77 11.98 13.50 -13.69
CA LEU A 77 13.02 13.83 -14.67
C LEU A 77 12.46 14.49 -15.93
N GLU A 78 11.25 14.09 -16.35
CA GLU A 78 10.67 14.52 -17.63
C GLU A 78 9.41 15.37 -17.48
N GLY A 79 8.84 15.47 -16.27
CA GLY A 79 7.56 16.16 -16.04
C GLY A 79 6.36 15.45 -16.68
N LYS A 80 6.50 14.18 -17.10
CA LYS A 80 5.44 13.44 -17.79
C LYS A 80 4.67 12.54 -16.85
N VAL A 81 3.36 12.71 -16.80
CA VAL A 81 2.44 11.81 -16.10
C VAL A 81 1.75 10.92 -17.14
N PRO A 82 1.91 9.58 -17.09
CA PRO A 82 1.21 8.68 -17.99
C PRO A 82 -0.31 8.77 -17.83
N GLU A 83 -1.05 8.70 -18.94
CA GLU A 83 -2.52 8.80 -18.93
C GLU A 83 -3.19 7.73 -18.06
N TRP A 84 -2.66 6.50 -18.10
CA TRP A 84 -3.17 5.40 -17.27
C TRP A 84 -2.97 5.62 -15.76
N LEU A 85 -2.13 6.59 -15.36
CA LEU A 85 -1.88 6.93 -13.95
C LEU A 85 -2.95 7.89 -13.39
N VAL A 86 -3.75 8.53 -14.24
CA VAL A 86 -4.77 9.52 -13.84
C VAL A 86 -5.71 9.01 -12.73
N PRO A 87 -6.21 7.75 -12.75
CA PRO A 87 -7.04 7.22 -11.66
C PRO A 87 -6.34 7.15 -10.30
N PHE A 88 -5.01 7.18 -10.26
CA PHE A 88 -4.18 7.12 -9.04
C PHE A 88 -3.72 8.49 -8.57
N SER A 89 -4.07 9.57 -9.28
CA SER A 89 -3.66 10.93 -8.93
C SER A 89 -4.09 11.30 -7.49
N PRO A 90 -3.26 12.06 -6.74
CA PRO A 90 -3.68 12.62 -5.45
C PRO A 90 -4.92 13.51 -5.55
N ALA A 91 -5.13 14.16 -6.70
CA ALA A 91 -6.27 15.02 -6.95
C ALA A 91 -7.62 14.30 -6.88
N ARG A 92 -7.66 12.96 -6.98
CA ARG A 92 -8.91 12.20 -6.89
C ARG A 92 -9.63 12.31 -5.53
N PHE A 93 -8.90 12.74 -4.50
CA PHE A 93 -9.46 13.01 -3.17
C PHE A 93 -9.65 14.51 -2.91
N ALA A 94 -9.42 15.38 -3.89
CA ALA A 94 -9.71 16.80 -3.75
C ALA A 94 -11.22 17.00 -3.52
N GLY A 95 -11.57 17.70 -2.44
CA GLY A 95 -12.97 17.90 -2.02
C GLY A 95 -13.49 16.86 -1.02
N ALA A 96 -12.72 15.84 -0.66
CA ALA A 96 -13.04 15.02 0.50
C ALA A 96 -12.82 15.84 1.78
N SER A 97 -13.88 16.12 2.53
CA SER A 97 -13.77 16.72 3.87
C SER A 97 -12.79 15.88 4.70
N PRO A 98 -11.85 16.47 5.45
CA PRO A 98 -11.04 15.70 6.38
C PRO A 98 -12.00 14.96 7.32
N GLY A 99 -11.93 13.63 7.31
CA GLY A 99 -12.71 12.81 8.22
C GLY A 99 -12.40 13.24 9.65
N ARG A 100 -13.46 13.56 10.41
CA ARG A 100 -13.38 13.78 11.86
C ARG A 100 -12.77 12.57 12.57
#